data_AF-A0AA51L4E8-F1
#
_entry.id   AF-A0AA51L4E8-F1
#
_cell.length_a   1.000
_cell.length_b   1.000
_cell.length_c   1.000
_cell.angle_alpha   90.00
_cell.angle_beta   90.00
_cell.angle_gamma   90.00
#
_symmetry.space_group_name_H-M   'P 1'
#
loop_
_entity.id
_entity.type
_entity.pdbx_description
1 polymer ?
#
loop_
_entity_poly.entity_id
_entity_poly.type
_entity_poly.pdbx_seq_one_letter_code
_entity_poly.pdbx_strand_id
1 'polypeptide(L)'
;MAALCNCGFRGCLEVFASGTGIARMMKEQLALNNTDISKDIIIETVTSESVFELYQQGNQMAISVIETMLNALSFGIVNLIHTFNPTTLILGGGVMKNGGWILASVKERVARIGLRSMIDPVHIFRAKLGSDSGLIGAAYQSFVYKNQLMHSEGIE
;
A
#
# COMPACT_ATOMS: atom_id res chain seq x y z
N MET A 1 -11.51 -5.95 18.24
CA MET A 1 -12.31 -6.36 17.07
C MET A 1 -11.70 -5.68 15.84
N ALA A 2 -11.56 -6.36 14.69
CA ALA A 2 -10.88 -5.78 13.52
C ALA A 2 -11.60 -4.51 13.00
N ALA A 3 -10.83 -3.56 12.48
CA ALA A 3 -11.34 -2.26 12.05
C ALA A 3 -12.32 -2.36 10.87
N LEU A 4 -13.29 -1.45 10.83
CA LEU A 4 -14.29 -1.35 9.77
C LEU A 4 -13.66 -0.73 8.52
N CYS A 5 -13.92 -1.33 7.36
CA CYS A 5 -13.51 -0.85 6.06
C CYS A 5 -14.66 -0.09 5.37
N ASN A 6 -14.33 0.77 4.41
CA ASN A 6 -15.32 1.47 3.59
C ASN A 6 -16.21 0.53 2.77
N CYS A 7 -15.79 -0.71 2.55
CA CYS A 7 -16.62 -1.74 1.91
C CYS A 7 -17.69 -2.35 2.84
N GLY A 8 -17.75 -1.95 4.11
CA GLY A 8 -18.71 -2.46 5.11
C GLY A 8 -18.24 -3.70 5.89
N PHE A 9 -17.15 -4.34 5.46
CA PHE A 9 -16.55 -5.48 6.16
C PHE A 9 -15.46 -5.05 7.15
N ARG A 10 -14.95 -6.01 7.93
CA ARG A 10 -13.90 -5.78 8.93
C ARG A 10 -12.62 -6.53 8.57
N GLY A 11 -11.47 -5.90 8.84
CA GLY A 11 -10.16 -6.54 8.68
C GLY A 11 -9.68 -6.66 7.23
N CYS A 12 -10.19 -5.86 6.31
CA CYS A 12 -9.67 -5.79 4.95
C CYS A 12 -8.20 -5.33 4.96
N LEU A 13 -7.39 -5.79 4.01
CA LEU A 13 -6.00 -5.34 3.89
C LEU A 13 -5.89 -3.80 3.80
N GLU A 14 -6.84 -3.16 3.12
CA GLU A 14 -6.89 -1.70 2.96
C GLU A 14 -6.89 -0.94 4.29
N VAL A 15 -7.51 -1.47 5.35
CA VAL A 15 -7.55 -0.75 6.63
C VAL A 15 -6.18 -0.70 7.31
N PHE A 16 -5.20 -1.46 6.83
CA PHE A 16 -3.82 -1.49 7.32
C PHE A 16 -2.82 -0.91 6.31
N ALA A 17 -3.00 -1.21 5.02
CA ALA A 17 -2.02 -0.96 3.97
C ALA A 17 -2.46 0.14 2.96
N SER A 18 -3.11 1.19 3.45
CA SER A 18 -3.51 2.36 2.65
C SER A 18 -3.19 3.66 3.38
N GLY A 19 -3.21 4.79 2.66
CA GLY A 19 -2.98 6.11 3.28
C GLY A 19 -4.01 6.44 4.37
N THR A 20 -5.30 6.16 4.10
CA THR A 20 -6.38 6.33 5.08
C THR A 20 -6.25 5.34 6.24
N GLY A 21 -5.81 4.11 5.99
CA GLY A 21 -5.52 3.11 7.01
C GLY A 21 -4.39 3.54 7.96
N ILE A 22 -3.28 4.04 7.41
CA ILE A 22 -2.14 4.58 8.18
C ILE A 22 -2.60 5.75 9.06
N ALA A 23 -3.29 6.74 8.47
CA ALA A 23 -3.78 7.89 9.20
C ALA A 23 -4.72 7.48 10.34
N ARG A 24 -5.67 6.57 10.07
CA ARG A 24 -6.59 6.03 11.07
C ARG A 24 -5.85 5.34 12.22
N MET A 25 -4.91 4.46 11.93
CA MET A 25 -4.14 3.75 12.97
C MET A 25 -3.35 4.73 13.85
N MET A 26 -2.80 5.80 13.29
CA MET A 26 -2.15 6.83 14.09
C MET A 26 -3.14 7.58 14.98
N LYS A 27 -4.30 7.99 14.45
CA LYS A 27 -5.36 8.65 15.25
C LYS A 27 -5.82 7.76 16.41
N GLU A 28 -5.96 6.46 16.16
CA GLU A 28 -6.30 5.47 17.20
C GLU A 28 -5.21 5.39 18.28
N GLN A 29 -3.93 5.36 17.91
CA GLN A 29 -2.84 5.37 18.89
C GLN A 29 -2.79 6.68 19.70
N LEU A 30 -3.00 7.83 19.06
CA LEU A 30 -3.03 9.13 19.73
C LEU A 30 -4.19 9.24 20.72
N ALA A 31 -5.38 8.72 20.35
CA ALA A 31 -6.54 8.73 21.24
C ALA A 31 -6.36 7.83 22.48
N LEU A 32 -5.58 6.76 22.37
CA LEU A 32 -5.28 5.85 23.47
C LEU A 32 -4.14 6.35 24.36
N ASN A 33 -3.16 7.05 23.78
CA ASN A 33 -1.97 7.53 24.48
C ASN A 33 -2.11 9.01 24.84
N ASN A 34 -2.64 9.28 26.02
CA ASN A 34 -2.84 10.63 26.57
C ASN A 34 -1.51 11.27 27.08
N THR A 35 -0.47 11.25 26.24
CA THR A 35 0.92 11.65 26.59
C THR A 35 1.23 13.09 26.14
N ASP A 36 2.25 13.74 26.71
CA ASP A 36 2.58 15.14 26.33
C ASP A 36 2.91 15.31 24.84
N ILE A 37 3.44 14.29 24.17
CA ILE A 37 3.76 14.31 22.73
C ILE A 37 2.49 14.36 21.86
N SER A 38 1.36 13.86 22.36
CA SER A 38 0.08 13.93 21.64
C SER A 38 -0.59 15.31 21.74
N LYS A 39 -0.07 16.23 22.58
CA LYS A 39 -0.67 17.56 22.77
C LYS A 39 -0.40 18.51 21.61
N ASP A 40 0.70 18.32 20.89
CA ASP A 40 1.08 19.16 19.75
C ASP A 40 0.50 18.67 18.41
N ILE A 41 -0.11 17.47 18.39
CA ILE A 41 -0.70 16.88 17.17
C ILE A 41 -2.22 16.99 17.23
N ILE A 42 -2.80 17.74 16.30
CA ILE A 42 -4.25 17.81 16.12
C ILE A 42 -4.72 16.50 15.45
N ILE A 43 -5.32 15.60 16.23
CA ILE A 43 -5.72 14.24 15.82
C ILE A 43 -6.53 14.26 14.52
N GLU A 44 -7.48 15.18 14.38
CA GLU A 44 -8.37 15.26 13.22
C GLU A 44 -7.60 15.50 11.91
N THR A 45 -6.47 16.19 11.99
CA THR A 45 -5.64 16.60 10.84
C THR A 45 -4.61 15.56 10.42
N VAL A 46 -4.43 14.47 11.19
CA VAL A 46 -3.42 13.45 10.88
C VAL A 46 -3.68 12.82 9.50
N THR A 47 -2.65 12.80 8.67
CA THR A 47 -2.61 12.18 7.34
C THR A 47 -1.55 11.07 7.30
N SER A 48 -1.52 10.28 6.23
CA SER A 48 -0.43 9.31 6.06
C SER A 48 0.93 9.99 5.93
N GLU A 49 0.96 11.12 5.24
CA GLU A 49 2.14 11.93 4.97
C GLU A 49 2.78 12.40 6.28
N SER A 50 2.00 12.97 7.20
CA SER A 50 2.50 13.40 8.51
C SER A 50 3.02 12.22 9.34
N VAL A 51 2.42 11.03 9.21
CA VAL A 51 2.89 9.82 9.89
C VAL A 51 4.24 9.37 9.32
N PHE A 52 4.46 9.45 8.01
CA PHE A 52 5.75 9.15 7.40
C PHE A 52 6.84 10.16 7.80
N GLU A 53 6.50 11.43 7.94
CA GLU A 53 7.42 12.46 8.45
C GLU A 53 7.84 12.15 9.90
N LEU A 54 6.86 11.84 10.76
CA LEU A 54 7.13 11.43 12.15
C LEU A 54 7.97 10.14 12.23
N TYR A 55 7.74 9.19 11.32
CA TYR A 55 8.54 7.97 11.21
C TYR A 55 10.01 8.29 10.93
N GLN A 56 10.27 9.21 9.98
CA GLN A 56 11.64 9.65 9.65
C GLN A 56 12.32 10.38 10.81
N GLN A 57 11.54 11.03 11.68
CA GLN A 57 12.02 11.68 12.89
C GLN A 57 12.23 10.72 14.07
N GLY A 58 11.97 9.42 13.90
CA GLY A 58 12.16 8.41 14.96
C GLY A 58 11.03 8.36 15.99
N ASN A 59 9.86 8.92 15.68
CA ASN A 59 8.70 8.87 16.58
C ASN A 59 8.21 7.41 16.75
N GLN A 60 8.13 6.95 18.00
CA GLN A 60 7.83 5.55 18.32
C GLN A 60 6.40 5.13 17.93
N MET A 61 5.41 6.02 18.04
CA MET A 61 4.04 5.72 17.60
C MET A 61 4.00 5.58 16.07
N ALA A 62 4.63 6.49 15.34
CA ALA A 62 4.71 6.41 13.89
C ALA A 62 5.45 5.13 13.43
N ILE A 63 6.55 4.77 14.10
CA ILE A 63 7.26 3.50 13.87
C ILE A 63 6.32 2.31 14.03
N SER A 64 5.56 2.24 15.12
CA SER A 64 4.59 1.16 15.35
C SER A 64 3.52 1.08 14.25
N VAL A 65 2.97 2.22 13.81
CA VAL A 65 1.98 2.29 12.73
C VAL A 65 2.56 1.83 11.40
N ILE A 66 3.75 2.31 11.04
CA ILE A 66 4.43 1.94 9.80
C ILE A 66 4.83 0.45 9.80
N GLU A 67 5.32 -0.09 10.91
CA GLU A 67 5.62 -1.50 11.05
C GLU A 67 4.38 -2.38 10.85
N THR A 68 3.23 -1.97 11.42
CA THR A 68 1.95 -2.64 11.21
C THR A 68 1.56 -2.65 9.74
N MET A 69 1.70 -1.49 9.06
CA MET A 69 1.43 -1.36 7.63
C MET A 69 2.34 -2.25 6.79
N LEU A 70 3.66 -2.24 7.03
CA LEU A 70 4.64 -3.05 6.29
C LEU A 70 4.37 -4.55 6.44
N ASN A 71 4.00 -4.99 7.64
CA ASN A 71 3.64 -6.39 7.89
C ASN A 71 2.38 -6.77 7.12
N ALA A 72 1.31 -6.00 7.25
CA ALA A 72 0.05 -6.27 6.56
C ALA A 72 0.25 -6.31 5.02
N LEU A 73 0.96 -5.32 4.47
CA LEU A 73 1.28 -5.27 3.04
C LEU A 73 2.10 -6.49 2.59
N SER A 74 3.10 -6.89 3.37
CA SER A 74 3.95 -8.04 3.04
C SER A 74 3.17 -9.36 3.05
N PHE A 75 2.29 -9.57 4.05
CA PHE A 75 1.38 -10.73 4.06
C PHE A 75 0.43 -10.70 2.87
N GLY A 76 -0.15 -9.54 2.54
CA GLY A 76 -1.00 -9.37 1.36
C GLY A 76 -0.28 -9.74 0.07
N ILE A 77 0.97 -9.29 -0.10
CA ILE A 77 1.80 -9.60 -1.27
C ILE A 77 2.10 -11.10 -1.36
N VAL A 78 2.47 -11.73 -0.25
CA VAL A 78 2.74 -13.18 -0.22
C VAL A 78 1.50 -13.96 -0.60
N ASN A 79 0.34 -13.59 -0.06
CA ASN A 79 -0.93 -14.22 -0.43
C ASN A 79 -1.23 -14.07 -1.93
N LEU A 80 -0.98 -12.89 -2.51
CA LEU A 80 -1.15 -12.67 -3.95
C LEU A 80 -0.18 -13.53 -4.77
N ILE A 81 1.09 -13.63 -4.35
CA ILE A 81 2.08 -14.46 -5.04
C ILE A 81 1.67 -15.93 -4.98
N HIS A 82 1.27 -16.45 -3.81
CA HIS A 82 0.83 -17.83 -3.66
C HIS A 82 -0.46 -18.14 -4.41
N THR A 83 -1.35 -17.15 -4.55
CA THR A 83 -2.63 -17.32 -5.25
C THR A 83 -2.46 -17.31 -6.76
N PHE A 84 -1.64 -16.39 -7.30
CA PHE A 84 -1.59 -16.11 -8.74
C PHE A 84 -0.30 -16.57 -9.42
N ASN A 85 0.75 -16.91 -8.67
CA ASN A 85 2.09 -17.24 -9.17
C ASN A 85 2.60 -16.26 -10.26
N PRO A 86 2.57 -14.93 -10.02
CA PRO A 86 2.91 -13.95 -11.02
C PRO A 86 4.43 -13.89 -11.24
N THR A 87 4.88 -13.51 -12.44
CA THR A 87 6.31 -13.21 -12.68
C THR A 87 6.70 -11.82 -12.19
N THR A 88 5.75 -10.90 -12.10
CA THR A 88 5.99 -9.50 -11.76
C THR A 88 4.87 -8.95 -10.88
N LEU A 89 5.24 -8.15 -9.88
CA LEU A 89 4.33 -7.42 -9.01
C LEU A 89 4.73 -5.95 -8.96
N ILE A 90 3.77 -5.06 -9.20
CA ILE A 90 4.02 -3.61 -9.27
C ILE A 90 3.26 -2.92 -8.13
N LEU A 91 4.00 -2.24 -7.26
CA LEU A 91 3.47 -1.45 -6.15
C LEU A 91 3.28 0.00 -6.58
N GLY A 92 2.02 0.44 -6.63
CA GLY A 92 1.62 1.81 -6.94
C GLY A 92 1.00 2.56 -5.76
N GLY A 93 0.35 3.68 -6.05
CA GLY A 93 -0.39 4.47 -5.05
C GLY A 93 0.45 5.49 -4.30
N GLY A 94 -0.24 6.39 -3.58
CA GLY A 94 0.37 7.52 -2.87
C GLY A 94 1.35 7.11 -1.78
N VAL A 95 1.10 5.99 -1.10
CA VAL A 95 1.98 5.45 -0.04
C VAL A 95 3.40 5.20 -0.55
N MET A 96 3.52 4.68 -1.78
CA MET A 96 4.82 4.38 -2.39
C MET A 96 5.62 5.64 -2.80
N LYS A 97 5.07 6.86 -2.63
CA LYS A 97 5.82 8.11 -2.82
C LYS A 97 6.90 8.32 -1.77
N ASN A 98 6.75 7.74 -0.57
CA ASN A 98 7.61 7.96 0.59
C ASN A 98 9.01 7.32 0.52
N GLY A 99 9.45 6.86 -0.67
CA GLY A 99 10.83 6.47 -0.94
C GLY A 99 11.05 5.00 -1.29
N GLY A 100 12.27 4.68 -1.73
CA GLY A 100 12.67 3.31 -2.09
C GLY A 100 12.78 2.34 -0.91
N TRP A 101 12.85 2.86 0.32
CA TRP A 101 12.99 2.03 1.52
C TRP A 101 11.75 1.17 1.78
N ILE A 102 10.53 1.65 1.50
CA ILE A 102 9.31 0.83 1.63
C ILE A 102 9.41 -0.41 0.75
N LEU A 103 9.84 -0.24 -0.50
CA LEU A 103 10.03 -1.35 -1.44
C LEU A 103 11.09 -2.33 -0.91
N ALA A 104 12.20 -1.84 -0.37
CA ALA A 104 13.24 -2.68 0.21
C ALA A 104 12.74 -3.47 1.43
N SER A 105 12.06 -2.80 2.38
CA SER A 105 11.51 -3.42 3.58
C SER A 105 10.44 -4.48 3.26
N VAL A 106 9.58 -4.20 2.28
CA VAL A 106 8.57 -5.17 1.83
C VAL A 106 9.23 -6.37 1.17
N LYS A 107 10.21 -6.16 0.27
CA LYS A 107 10.95 -7.28 -0.35
C LYS A 107 11.60 -8.18 0.67
N GLU A 108 12.25 -7.60 1.67
CA GLU A 108 12.89 -8.34 2.75
C GLU A 108 11.88 -9.21 3.53
N ARG A 109 10.74 -8.64 3.91
CA ARG A 109 9.69 -9.35 4.65
C ARG A 109 9.04 -10.44 3.82
N VAL A 110 8.72 -10.16 2.55
CA VAL A 110 8.14 -11.13 1.60
C VAL A 110 9.08 -12.33 1.43
N ALA A 111 10.39 -12.09 1.26
CA ALA A 111 11.39 -13.15 1.16
C ALA A 111 11.52 -14.00 2.45
N ARG A 112 11.20 -13.42 3.61
CA ARG A 112 11.27 -14.10 4.91
C ARG A 112 10.04 -14.97 5.19
N ILE A 113 8.85 -14.50 4.81
CA ILE A 113 7.58 -15.13 5.23
C ILE A 113 6.93 -15.99 4.13
N GLY A 114 7.33 -15.83 2.87
CA GLY A 114 6.80 -16.60 1.74
C GLY A 114 7.61 -17.85 1.41
N LEU A 115 6.97 -18.81 0.73
CA LEU A 115 7.64 -19.99 0.16
C LEU A 115 8.66 -19.57 -0.91
N ARG A 116 9.96 -19.76 -0.65
CA ARG A 116 11.07 -19.33 -1.53
C ARG A 116 10.90 -19.70 -3.00
N SER A 117 10.49 -20.93 -3.30
CA SER A 117 10.31 -21.38 -4.69
C SER A 117 9.26 -20.56 -5.47
N MET A 118 8.33 -19.91 -4.78
CA MET A 118 7.35 -19.00 -5.36
C MET A 118 7.76 -17.53 -5.26
N ILE A 119 8.57 -17.14 -4.28
CA ILE A 119 8.97 -15.73 -4.08
C ILE A 119 10.18 -15.35 -4.95
N ASP A 120 11.22 -16.19 -4.97
CA ASP A 120 12.51 -15.87 -5.59
C ASP A 120 12.40 -15.51 -7.08
N PRO A 121 11.51 -16.12 -7.89
CA PRO A 121 11.32 -15.75 -9.29
C PRO A 121 10.55 -14.44 -9.52
N VAL A 122 9.91 -13.86 -8.50
CA VAL A 122 8.99 -12.72 -8.67
C VAL A 122 9.73 -11.40 -8.61
N HIS A 123 9.57 -10.60 -9.65
CA HIS A 123 10.12 -9.25 -9.67
C HIS A 123 9.13 -8.24 -9.07
N ILE A 124 9.48 -7.69 -7.90
CA ILE A 124 8.68 -6.64 -7.24
C ILE A 124 9.24 -5.25 -7.58
N PHE A 125 8.44 -4.40 -8.20
CA PHE A 125 8.82 -3.04 -8.60
C PHE A 125 7.90 -1.98 -8.00
N ARG A 126 8.39 -0.75 -7.96
CA ARG A 126 7.53 0.43 -7.81
C ARG A 126 7.01 0.86 -9.18
N ALA A 127 5.75 1.32 -9.23
CA ALA A 127 5.18 1.90 -10.43
C ALA A 127 5.99 3.12 -10.90
N LYS A 128 6.50 3.07 -12.14
CA LYS A 128 7.30 4.14 -12.74
C LYS A 128 6.50 5.42 -12.99
N LEU A 129 5.21 5.28 -13.31
CA LEU A 129 4.30 6.41 -13.57
C LEU A 129 3.71 7.03 -12.29
N GLY A 130 4.08 6.52 -11.10
CA GLY A 130 3.70 7.13 -9.83
C GLY A 130 2.19 7.29 -9.64
N SER A 131 1.76 8.50 -9.26
CA SER A 131 0.33 8.82 -9.09
C SER A 131 -0.43 8.87 -10.42
N ASP A 132 0.26 9.03 -11.54
CA ASP A 132 -0.37 9.20 -12.84
C ASP A 132 -0.70 7.86 -13.49
N SER A 133 -0.26 6.74 -12.90
CA SER A 133 -0.56 5.38 -13.38
C SER A 133 -2.05 5.17 -13.65
N GLY A 134 -2.93 5.65 -12.75
CA GLY A 134 -4.37 5.50 -12.91
C GLY A 134 -4.94 6.35 -14.04
N LEU A 135 -4.54 7.63 -14.12
CA LEU A 135 -5.00 8.56 -15.14
C LEU A 135 -4.53 8.17 -16.54
N ILE A 136 -3.24 7.83 -16.67
CA ILE A 136 -2.65 7.36 -17.93
C ILE A 136 -3.31 6.05 -18.36
N GLY A 137 -3.52 5.11 -17.43
CA GLY A 137 -4.23 3.86 -17.71
C GLY A 137 -5.64 4.10 -18.24
N ALA A 138 -6.41 4.99 -17.60
CA ALA A 138 -7.76 5.32 -18.03
C ALA A 138 -7.80 5.95 -19.44
N ALA A 139 -6.86 6.85 -19.74
CA ALA A 139 -6.74 7.44 -21.08
C ALA A 139 -6.32 6.38 -22.11
N TYR A 140 -5.32 5.55 -21.80
CA TYR A 140 -4.82 4.50 -22.67
C TYR A 140 -5.89 3.45 -22.99
N GLN A 141 -6.77 3.14 -22.03
CA GLN A 141 -7.85 2.17 -22.18
C GLN A 141 -8.78 2.50 -23.36
N SER A 142 -8.99 3.79 -23.68
CA SER A 142 -9.80 4.22 -24.83
C SER A 142 -9.23 3.76 -26.18
N PHE A 143 -7.89 3.70 -26.30
CA PHE A 143 -7.20 3.22 -27.49
C PHE A 143 -7.22 1.69 -27.57
N VAL A 144 -7.07 1.01 -26.44
CA VAL A 144 -7.13 -0.46 -26.37
C VAL A 144 -8.49 -0.98 -26.80
N TYR A 145 -9.57 -0.40 -26.27
CA TYR A 145 -10.93 -0.83 -26.62
C TYR A 145 -11.25 -0.58 -28.09
N LYS A 146 -10.82 0.57 -28.65
CA LYS A 146 -10.99 0.84 -30.08
C LYS A 146 -10.33 -0.26 -30.92
N ASN A 147 -9.09 -0.62 -30.61
CA ASN A 147 -8.37 -1.65 -31.38
C ASN A 147 -9.01 -3.04 -31.25
N GLN A 148 -9.52 -3.41 -30.06
CA GLN A 148 -10.22 -4.69 -29.88
C GLN A 148 -11.55 -4.75 -30.63
N LEU A 149 -12.32 -3.66 -30.65
CA LEU A 149 -13.57 -3.59 -31.41
C LEU A 149 -13.33 -3.72 -32.91
N MET A 150 -12.34 -3.00 -33.45
CA MET A 150 -11.97 -3.07 -34.88
C MET A 150 -11.53 -4.49 -35.28
N HIS A 151 -10.77 -5.19 -34.43
CA HIS A 151 -10.39 -6.58 -34.67
C HIS A 151 -11.58 -7.56 -34.56
N SER A 152 -12.56 -7.29 -33.69
CA SER A 152 -13.76 -8.14 -33.56
C SER A 152 -14.78 -7.95 -34.69
N GLU A 153 -14.78 -6.78 -35.34
CA GLU A 153 -15.70 -6.45 -36.46
C GLU A 153 -15.06 -6.66 -37.85
N GLY A 154 -13.79 -7.10 -37.92
CA GLY A 154 -13.10 -7.37 -39.18
C GLY A 154 -12.80 -6.10 -40.01
N ILE A 155 -12.72 -4.95 -39.36
CA ILE A 155 -12.39 -3.67 -39.99
C ILE A 155 -10.90 -3.42 -39.74
N GLU A 156 -10.05 -3.84 -40.67
CA GLU A 156 -8.62 -3.47 -40.71
C GLU A 156 -8.43 -1.99 -41.12
#